data_AF-A0A975CF71-F1
#
_entry.id   AF-A0A975CF71-F1
#
_cell.length_a   1.000
_cell.length_b   1.000
_cell.length_c   1.000
_cell.angle_alpha   90.00
_cell.angle_beta   90.00
_cell.angle_gamma   90.00
#
_symmetry.space_group_name_H-M   'P 1'
#
loop_
_entity.id
_entity.type
_entity.pdbx_description
1 polymer ?
#
loop_
_entity_poly.entity_id
_entity_poly.type
_entity_poly.pdbx_seq_one_letter_code
_entity_poly.pdbx_strand_id
1 'polypeptide(L)'
;MTAKAPELLLPAGSLDKMRAAYDFGADAVYAGQPRYSLRARNNEFRLEQIATGIAEAHARGKKFFVTSNLIAHNDKVRTYLRDLEPVVALKPDALIMADAGLIMLVREKWPHIPIHLSVQANTTNWAAVKFWLKMGVARIILSRELSLAEVEQIRQECPDMELEVFVHGALCIAYSGRCLLSGYFNRRDPNQGTCTNACRWNYKTHDADVDPNTGEALARGGQLQGFNFSAEAEAAEQSTCGNGQRHPSADKVYLIEEEGRPGQLMPIMEDEHGTYIMNSKDLRAIEQVEKLTKIGVDSLKIEGRTKSLYYVARTAQTYRRAIDDAVAGRPFNPALITELEGLANRGYTSGFLERRPANDYQNYETGHSVATRSQFVGEVKSVADGWAEVETKNRFAVGDWIEIIHPQGNRTVRLDVMKNADGQPIDVAAGNPLRVWIPIEGPADRALIARLTEAPAMMQTDDGGP
;
A
#
# COMPACT_ATOMS: atom_id res chain seq x y z
N MET A 1 3.43 24.74 20.61
CA MET A 1 2.08 24.23 20.28
C MET A 1 2.24 22.75 19.94
N THR A 2 1.46 21.86 20.55
CA THR A 2 1.42 20.44 20.16
C THR A 2 0.86 20.34 18.75
N ALA A 3 1.58 19.68 17.83
CA ALA A 3 1.12 19.52 16.45
C ALA A 3 -0.21 18.75 16.41
N LYS A 4 -1.13 19.12 15.51
CA LYS A 4 -2.38 18.39 15.28
C LYS A 4 -2.03 17.00 14.77
N ALA A 5 -2.49 15.95 15.45
CA ALA A 5 -2.28 14.57 15.00
C ALA A 5 -3.03 14.34 13.68
N PRO A 6 -2.36 13.87 12.61
CA PRO A 6 -3.06 13.47 11.40
C PRO A 6 -3.92 12.22 11.65
N GLU A 7 -5.07 12.17 10.98
CA GLU A 7 -5.93 10.98 10.93
C GLU A 7 -5.19 9.83 10.22
N LEU A 8 -5.18 8.63 10.79
CA LEU A 8 -4.67 7.44 10.10
C LEU A 8 -5.81 6.70 9.41
N LEU A 9 -5.81 6.76 8.07
CA LEU A 9 -6.82 6.12 7.23
C LEU A 9 -6.30 4.82 6.62
N LEU A 10 -6.96 3.71 6.93
CA LEU A 10 -6.62 2.38 6.40
C LEU A 10 -7.66 1.82 5.41
N PRO A 11 -7.25 0.94 4.49
CA PRO A 11 -8.16 0.26 3.58
C PRO A 11 -8.87 -0.90 4.28
N ALA A 12 -10.18 -1.02 4.09
CA ALA A 12 -10.96 -2.19 4.49
C ALA A 12 -11.40 -3.00 3.26
N GLY A 13 -10.85 -4.21 3.12
CA GLY A 13 -11.28 -5.19 2.10
C GLY A 13 -12.40 -6.14 2.57
N SER A 14 -12.53 -6.31 3.88
CA SER A 14 -13.54 -7.11 4.59
C SER A 14 -13.82 -6.51 5.98
N LEU A 15 -14.86 -6.98 6.67
CA LEU A 15 -15.16 -6.57 8.05
C LEU A 15 -14.04 -6.93 9.04
N ASP A 16 -13.41 -8.08 8.88
CA ASP A 16 -12.32 -8.50 9.76
C ASP A 16 -11.08 -7.61 9.59
N LYS A 17 -10.77 -7.21 8.35
CA LYS A 17 -9.70 -6.23 8.10
C LYS A 17 -10.03 -4.85 8.67
N MET A 18 -11.30 -4.42 8.60
CA MET A 18 -11.75 -3.18 9.24
C MET A 18 -11.54 -3.24 10.75
N ARG A 19 -12.03 -4.29 11.41
CA ARG A 19 -11.90 -4.47 12.86
C ARG A 19 -10.44 -4.47 13.29
N ALA A 20 -9.59 -5.22 12.58
CA ALA A 20 -8.15 -5.20 12.81
C ALA A 20 -7.53 -3.82 12.60
N ALA A 21 -7.90 -3.08 11.54
CA ALA A 21 -7.40 -1.72 11.35
C ALA A 21 -7.68 -0.84 12.57
N TYR A 22 -8.90 -0.88 13.11
CA TYR A 22 -9.25 -0.14 14.32
C TYR A 22 -8.51 -0.63 15.56
N ASP A 23 -8.45 -1.95 15.76
CA ASP A 23 -7.79 -2.55 16.92
C ASP A 23 -6.30 -2.17 16.95
N PHE A 24 -5.65 -2.03 15.79
CA PHE A 24 -4.24 -1.67 15.65
C PHE A 24 -3.99 -0.16 15.46
N GLY A 25 -5.00 0.70 15.62
CA GLY A 25 -4.79 2.15 15.76
C GLY A 25 -5.20 3.03 14.57
N ALA A 26 -5.99 2.52 13.63
CA ALA A 26 -6.65 3.37 12.62
C ALA A 26 -7.67 4.31 13.28
N ASP A 27 -7.81 5.51 12.73
CA ASP A 27 -8.89 6.46 13.09
C ASP A 27 -10.10 6.31 12.18
N ALA A 28 -9.83 5.94 10.93
CA ALA A 28 -10.83 5.77 9.90
C ALA A 28 -10.47 4.58 9.01
N VAL A 29 -11.49 3.98 8.39
CA VAL A 29 -11.28 3.08 7.25
C VAL A 29 -12.02 3.56 6.01
N TYR A 30 -11.61 3.05 4.84
CA TYR A 30 -12.38 3.17 3.61
C TYR A 30 -12.69 1.82 2.98
N ALA A 31 -13.94 1.66 2.53
CA ALA A 31 -14.42 0.45 1.85
C ALA A 31 -14.98 0.74 0.45
N GLY A 32 -15.05 -0.27 -0.40
CA GLY A 32 -15.59 -0.16 -1.76
C GLY A 32 -17.11 -0.07 -1.78
N GLN A 33 -17.69 0.92 -2.47
CA GLN A 33 -19.05 0.76 -2.97
C GLN A 33 -19.06 -0.32 -4.07
N PRO A 34 -19.95 -1.31 -4.02
CA PRO A 34 -20.19 -2.21 -5.14
C PRO A 34 -20.41 -1.45 -6.44
N ARG A 35 -19.90 -1.97 -7.56
CA ARG A 35 -20.04 -1.39 -8.93
C ARG A 35 -19.36 -0.04 -9.20
N TYR A 36 -19.17 0.80 -8.17
CA TYR A 36 -18.71 2.19 -8.29
C TYR A 36 -17.30 2.47 -7.71
N SER A 37 -16.65 1.45 -7.14
CA SER A 37 -15.27 1.54 -6.62
C SER A 37 -14.22 0.97 -7.56
N LEU A 38 -13.01 1.54 -7.58
CA LEU A 38 -11.87 1.10 -8.40
C LEU A 38 -11.34 -0.32 -8.08
N ARG A 39 -11.85 -0.98 -7.04
CA ARG A 39 -11.48 -2.36 -6.67
C ARG A 39 -12.70 -3.23 -6.39
N ALA A 40 -13.84 -2.92 -7.04
CA ALA A 40 -15.12 -3.57 -6.78
C ALA A 40 -15.11 -5.11 -6.95
N ARG A 41 -14.17 -5.69 -7.72
CA ARG A 41 -14.07 -7.15 -7.90
C ARG A 41 -13.50 -7.90 -6.69
N ASN A 42 -12.63 -7.26 -5.92
CA ASN A 42 -11.95 -7.86 -4.76
C ASN A 42 -12.48 -7.23 -3.46
N ASN A 43 -13.77 -6.92 -3.44
CA ASN A 43 -14.44 -6.20 -2.37
C ASN A 43 -15.52 -7.09 -1.76
N GLU A 44 -15.37 -7.45 -0.49
CA GLU A 44 -16.37 -8.26 0.23
C GLU A 44 -17.53 -7.40 0.74
N PHE A 45 -17.39 -6.06 0.68
CA PHE A 45 -18.41 -5.13 1.14
C PHE A 45 -19.58 -5.03 0.16
N ARG A 46 -20.69 -5.70 0.48
CA ARG A 46 -22.03 -5.38 -0.05
C ARG A 46 -22.74 -4.42 0.91
N LEU A 47 -23.97 -4.02 0.58
CA LEU A 47 -24.73 -3.04 1.35
C LEU A 47 -24.85 -3.45 2.84
N GLU A 48 -25.12 -4.74 3.12
CA GLU A 48 -25.20 -5.27 4.47
C GLU A 48 -23.88 -5.11 5.24
N GLN A 49 -22.75 -5.49 4.64
CA GLN A 49 -21.44 -5.34 5.28
C GLN A 49 -21.06 -3.85 5.46
N ILE A 50 -21.48 -2.96 4.56
CA ILE A 50 -21.30 -1.51 4.73
C ILE A 50 -22.11 -1.03 5.94
N ALA A 51 -23.37 -1.47 6.08
CA ALA A 51 -24.21 -1.12 7.23
C ALA A 51 -23.58 -1.58 8.56
N THR A 52 -23.14 -2.84 8.62
CA THR A 52 -22.40 -3.37 9.78
C THR A 52 -21.12 -2.57 10.04
N GLY A 53 -20.36 -2.27 8.98
CA GLY A 53 -19.09 -1.55 9.07
C GLY A 53 -19.25 -0.13 9.64
N ILE A 54 -20.25 0.60 9.17
CA ILE A 54 -20.56 1.95 9.67
C ILE A 54 -21.01 1.88 11.13
N ALA A 55 -21.94 0.98 11.47
CA ALA A 55 -22.43 0.84 12.84
C ALA A 55 -21.31 0.48 13.84
N GLU A 56 -20.43 -0.46 13.48
CA GLU A 56 -19.28 -0.85 14.32
C GLU A 56 -18.25 0.27 14.44
N ALA A 57 -18.00 1.03 13.37
CA ALA A 57 -17.11 2.18 13.40
C ALA A 57 -17.63 3.25 14.38
N HIS A 58 -18.90 3.63 14.24
CA HIS A 58 -19.53 4.64 15.10
C HIS A 58 -19.60 4.20 16.56
N ALA A 59 -19.90 2.93 16.83
CA ALA A 59 -19.88 2.37 18.19
C ALA A 59 -18.50 2.44 18.85
N ARG A 60 -17.42 2.47 18.05
CA ARG A 60 -16.03 2.62 18.50
C ARG A 60 -15.53 4.07 18.49
N GLY A 61 -16.37 5.04 18.10
CA GLY A 61 -15.96 6.44 17.90
C GLY A 61 -14.99 6.63 16.72
N LYS A 62 -15.03 5.72 15.74
CA LYS A 62 -14.18 5.71 14.54
C LYS A 62 -14.99 6.05 13.29
N LYS A 63 -14.32 6.42 12.20
CA LYS A 63 -14.98 6.86 10.96
C LYS A 63 -14.96 5.79 9.88
N PHE A 64 -16.03 5.74 9.08
CA PHE A 64 -16.16 4.84 7.94
C PHE A 64 -16.46 5.61 6.65
N PHE A 65 -15.52 5.58 5.71
CA PHE A 65 -15.64 6.22 4.40
C PHE A 65 -16.02 5.21 3.32
N VAL A 66 -16.89 5.62 2.40
CA VAL A 66 -17.27 4.78 1.25
C VAL A 66 -16.65 5.31 -0.03
N THR A 67 -15.92 4.45 -0.75
CA THR A 67 -15.30 4.80 -2.04
C THR A 67 -16.26 4.58 -3.20
N SER A 68 -16.57 5.67 -3.90
CA SER A 68 -17.31 5.73 -5.17
C SER A 68 -16.45 6.47 -6.21
N ASN A 69 -15.25 5.96 -6.44
CA ASN A 69 -14.15 6.72 -7.05
C ASN A 69 -13.76 6.29 -8.46
N LEU A 70 -14.64 5.61 -9.18
CA LEU A 70 -14.45 5.40 -10.61
C LEU A 70 -14.67 6.70 -11.41
N ILE A 71 -14.18 6.70 -12.65
CA ILE A 71 -14.59 7.68 -13.68
C ILE A 71 -15.71 7.04 -14.47
N ALA A 72 -16.87 7.67 -14.64
CA ALA A 72 -18.06 6.97 -15.15
C ALA A 72 -18.23 7.11 -16.68
N HIS A 73 -18.60 6.01 -17.34
CA HIS A 73 -19.25 6.09 -18.65
C HIS A 73 -20.76 6.33 -18.48
N ASN A 74 -21.42 6.83 -19.53
CA ASN A 74 -22.83 7.23 -19.53
C ASN A 74 -23.79 6.18 -18.92
N ASP A 75 -23.57 4.89 -19.16
CA ASP A 75 -24.43 3.83 -18.59
C ASP A 75 -24.42 3.79 -17.07
N LYS A 76 -23.27 4.09 -16.46
CA LYS A 76 -23.14 4.18 -15.00
C LYS A 76 -23.79 5.44 -14.45
N VAL A 77 -23.69 6.56 -15.17
CA VAL A 77 -24.34 7.84 -14.80
C VAL A 77 -25.84 7.65 -14.65
N ARG A 78 -26.50 6.97 -15.61
CA ARG A 78 -27.97 6.74 -15.60
C ARG A 78 -28.49 6.04 -14.34
N THR A 79 -27.67 5.21 -13.71
CA THR A 79 -28.08 4.37 -12.56
C THR A 79 -27.46 4.81 -11.25
N TYR A 80 -26.55 5.79 -11.27
CA TYR A 80 -25.68 6.11 -10.14
C TYR A 80 -26.43 6.55 -8.88
N LEU A 81 -27.29 7.56 -8.99
CA LEU A 81 -27.99 8.11 -7.83
C LEU A 81 -28.91 7.07 -7.17
N ARG A 82 -29.58 6.23 -7.96
CA ARG A 82 -30.41 5.13 -7.45
C ARG A 82 -29.58 4.12 -6.68
N ASP A 83 -28.42 3.74 -7.20
CA ASP A 83 -27.56 2.73 -6.58
C ASP A 83 -26.77 3.27 -5.37
N LEU A 84 -26.56 4.59 -5.29
CA LEU A 84 -25.88 5.26 -4.17
C LEU A 84 -26.84 5.60 -3.02
N GLU A 85 -28.11 5.86 -3.30
CA GLU A 85 -29.15 6.20 -2.31
C GLU A 85 -29.19 5.29 -1.07
N PRO A 86 -29.20 3.95 -1.19
CA PRO A 86 -29.20 3.08 -0.01
C PRO A 86 -27.90 3.21 0.81
N VAL A 87 -26.77 3.54 0.18
CA VAL A 87 -25.50 3.75 0.89
C VAL A 87 -25.53 5.07 1.66
N VAL A 88 -26.07 6.14 1.06
CA VAL A 88 -26.22 7.45 1.73
C VAL A 88 -27.16 7.35 2.93
N ALA A 89 -28.23 6.54 2.83
CA ALA A 89 -29.15 6.29 3.94
C ALA A 89 -28.47 5.65 5.16
N LEU A 90 -27.37 4.93 4.97
CA LEU A 90 -26.54 4.37 6.05
C LEU A 90 -25.64 5.41 6.73
N LYS A 91 -25.57 6.64 6.21
CA LYS A 91 -24.83 7.78 6.78
C LYS A 91 -23.32 7.50 6.97
N PRO A 92 -22.58 7.13 5.90
CA PRO A 92 -21.13 7.08 5.99
C PRO A 92 -20.56 8.47 6.31
N ASP A 93 -19.40 8.52 6.96
CA ASP A 93 -18.77 9.78 7.38
C ASP A 93 -18.31 10.64 6.19
N ALA A 94 -17.99 10.02 5.06
CA ALA A 94 -17.69 10.67 3.79
C ALA A 94 -17.80 9.73 2.59
N LEU A 95 -18.00 10.30 1.41
CA LEU A 95 -17.81 9.61 0.12
C LEU A 95 -16.46 10.00 -0.48
N ILE A 96 -15.66 9.01 -0.87
CA ILE A 96 -14.45 9.23 -1.65
C ILE A 96 -14.79 9.13 -3.13
N MET A 97 -14.74 10.24 -3.87
CA MET A 97 -15.22 10.37 -5.25
C MET A 97 -14.17 10.96 -6.19
N ALA A 98 -14.32 10.76 -7.50
CA ALA A 98 -13.34 11.22 -8.49
C ALA A 98 -13.97 11.96 -9.68
N ASP A 99 -15.07 11.43 -10.19
CA ASP A 99 -15.74 11.94 -11.38
C ASP A 99 -16.48 13.25 -11.08
N ALA A 100 -16.14 14.32 -11.81
CA ALA A 100 -16.73 15.65 -11.58
C ALA A 100 -18.25 15.67 -11.80
N GLY A 101 -18.75 14.93 -12.80
CA GLY A 101 -20.17 14.83 -13.09
C GLY A 101 -20.91 14.09 -11.98
N LEU A 102 -20.36 12.98 -11.49
CA LEU A 102 -20.96 12.27 -10.35
C LEU A 102 -20.92 13.10 -9.06
N ILE A 103 -19.83 13.83 -8.81
CA ILE A 103 -19.72 14.74 -7.66
C ILE A 103 -20.81 15.81 -7.72
N MET A 104 -21.00 16.45 -8.88
CA MET A 104 -22.06 17.43 -9.10
C MET A 104 -23.44 16.85 -8.74
N LEU A 105 -23.78 15.67 -9.30
CA LEU A 105 -25.06 15.00 -9.04
C LEU A 105 -25.27 14.67 -7.54
N VAL A 106 -24.23 14.24 -6.83
CA VAL A 106 -24.31 13.94 -5.38
C VAL A 106 -24.47 15.21 -4.57
N ARG A 107 -23.74 16.28 -4.91
CA ARG A 107 -23.85 17.58 -4.23
C ARG A 107 -25.24 18.19 -4.40
N GLU A 108 -25.84 18.05 -5.58
CA GLU A 108 -27.20 18.51 -5.87
C GLU A 108 -28.24 17.73 -5.05
N LYS A 109 -28.13 16.39 -4.98
CA LYS A 109 -29.12 15.54 -4.29
C LYS A 109 -28.91 15.46 -2.77
N TRP A 110 -27.66 15.43 -2.31
CA TRP A 110 -27.27 15.25 -0.90
C TRP A 110 -26.17 16.25 -0.48
N PRO A 111 -26.47 17.55 -0.41
CA PRO A 111 -25.45 18.60 -0.15
C PRO A 111 -24.76 18.51 1.21
N HIS A 112 -25.29 17.72 2.13
CA HIS A 112 -24.78 17.56 3.49
C HIS A 112 -23.73 16.45 3.61
N ILE A 113 -23.60 15.55 2.63
CA ILE A 113 -22.62 14.46 2.71
C ILE A 113 -21.20 14.99 2.39
N PRO A 114 -20.21 14.78 3.27
CA PRO A 114 -18.84 15.17 2.96
C PRO A 114 -18.28 14.37 1.78
N ILE A 115 -17.60 15.07 0.87
CA ILE A 115 -16.92 14.45 -0.27
C ILE A 115 -15.42 14.63 -0.10
N HIS A 116 -14.68 13.52 -0.14
CA HIS A 116 -13.23 13.47 -0.23
C HIS A 116 -12.85 13.20 -1.68
N LEU A 117 -12.05 14.08 -2.29
CA LEU A 117 -11.62 13.92 -3.67
C LEU A 117 -10.52 12.87 -3.76
N SER A 118 -10.78 11.81 -4.52
CA SER A 118 -9.87 10.70 -4.78
C SER A 118 -8.67 11.13 -5.61
N VAL A 119 -7.52 10.50 -5.35
CA VAL A 119 -6.30 10.63 -6.16
C VAL A 119 -6.53 10.40 -7.67
N GLN A 120 -7.58 9.66 -8.04
CA GLN A 120 -8.03 9.48 -9.42
C GLN A 120 -8.32 10.81 -10.16
N ALA A 121 -8.67 11.87 -9.42
CA ALA A 121 -8.87 13.22 -9.95
C ALA A 121 -7.55 13.98 -10.23
N ASN A 122 -6.40 13.45 -9.80
CA ASN A 122 -5.08 13.89 -10.22
C ASN A 122 -4.70 15.32 -9.78
N THR A 123 -4.96 15.66 -8.51
CA THR A 123 -4.77 17.03 -8.01
C THR A 123 -3.32 17.26 -7.55
N THR A 124 -2.59 18.09 -8.29
CA THR A 124 -1.13 18.27 -8.16
C THR A 124 -0.68 19.70 -7.86
N ASN A 125 -1.61 20.65 -7.75
CA ASN A 125 -1.28 22.05 -7.52
C ASN A 125 -2.36 22.75 -6.72
N TRP A 126 -2.00 23.86 -6.08
CA TRP A 126 -2.88 24.64 -5.21
C TRP A 126 -4.08 25.24 -5.96
N ALA A 127 -3.95 25.55 -7.25
CA ALA A 127 -5.04 26.14 -8.03
C ALA A 127 -6.17 25.13 -8.25
N ALA A 128 -5.83 23.88 -8.55
CA ALA A 128 -6.78 22.78 -8.60
C ALA A 128 -7.42 22.50 -7.22
N VAL A 129 -6.66 22.62 -6.12
CA VAL A 129 -7.21 22.54 -4.76
C VAL A 129 -8.26 23.63 -4.52
N LYS A 130 -7.95 24.89 -4.85
CA LYS A 130 -8.89 26.02 -4.71
C LYS A 130 -10.14 25.82 -5.58
N PHE A 131 -10.01 25.23 -6.77
CA PHE A 131 -11.16 24.87 -7.61
C PHE A 131 -12.09 23.88 -6.91
N TRP A 132 -11.55 22.77 -6.38
CA TRP A 132 -12.36 21.75 -5.72
C TRP A 132 -12.97 22.23 -4.40
N LEU A 133 -12.27 23.10 -3.66
CA LEU A 133 -12.84 23.79 -2.50
C LEU A 133 -14.11 24.57 -2.88
N LYS A 134 -14.07 25.34 -3.98
CA LYS A 134 -15.25 26.07 -4.50
C LYS A 134 -16.40 25.15 -4.91
N MET A 135 -16.10 23.92 -5.33
CA MET A 135 -17.11 22.91 -5.66
C MET A 135 -17.69 22.20 -4.41
N GLY A 136 -17.23 22.56 -3.21
CA GLY A 136 -17.74 22.01 -1.94
C GLY A 136 -17.13 20.67 -1.55
N VAL A 137 -15.94 20.33 -2.06
CA VAL A 137 -15.15 19.20 -1.58
C VAL A 137 -14.57 19.53 -0.21
N ALA A 138 -14.64 18.58 0.73
CA ALA A 138 -14.19 18.76 2.11
C ALA A 138 -12.71 18.40 2.32
N ARG A 139 -12.22 17.42 1.56
CA ARG A 139 -10.84 16.91 1.66
C ARG A 139 -10.30 16.53 0.30
N ILE A 140 -9.01 16.79 0.06
CA ILE A 140 -8.33 16.36 -1.17
C ILE A 140 -7.26 15.33 -0.84
N ILE A 141 -7.37 14.17 -1.50
CA ILE A 141 -6.34 13.15 -1.52
C ILE A 141 -5.36 13.53 -2.63
N LEU A 142 -4.21 14.06 -2.21
CA LEU A 142 -3.21 14.59 -3.12
C LEU A 142 -2.57 13.50 -3.99
N SER A 143 -2.08 13.92 -5.15
CA SER A 143 -1.33 13.07 -6.06
C SER A 143 -0.09 12.49 -5.39
N ARG A 144 0.25 11.25 -5.73
CA ARG A 144 1.46 10.57 -5.21
C ARG A 144 2.74 11.02 -5.91
N GLU A 145 2.60 11.87 -6.91
CA GLU A 145 3.65 12.48 -7.72
C GLU A 145 4.24 13.76 -7.09
N LEU A 146 3.68 14.21 -5.96
CA LEU A 146 4.11 15.43 -5.29
C LEU A 146 5.26 15.16 -4.31
N SER A 147 6.18 16.12 -4.29
CA SER A 147 7.22 16.24 -3.28
C SER A 147 6.71 16.89 -1.99
N LEU A 148 7.42 16.69 -0.89
CA LEU A 148 7.09 17.34 0.39
C LEU A 148 7.03 18.87 0.27
N ALA A 149 7.94 19.47 -0.51
CA ALA A 149 7.96 20.91 -0.76
C ALA A 149 6.69 21.38 -1.50
N GLU A 150 6.21 20.60 -2.46
CA GLU A 150 4.95 20.92 -3.16
C GLU A 150 3.73 20.71 -2.26
N VAL A 151 3.72 19.65 -1.44
CA VAL A 151 2.66 19.42 -0.46
C VAL A 151 2.60 20.58 0.54
N GLU A 152 3.75 21.04 1.04
CA GLU A 152 3.86 22.20 1.92
C GLU A 152 3.36 23.47 1.25
N GLN A 153 3.75 23.73 0.00
CA GLN A 153 3.27 24.89 -0.76
C GLN A 153 1.75 24.85 -0.93
N ILE A 154 1.18 23.69 -1.28
CA ILE A 154 -0.27 23.52 -1.42
C ILE A 154 -0.99 23.79 -0.09
N ARG A 155 -0.44 23.28 1.02
CA ARG A 155 -0.98 23.52 2.36
C ARG A 155 -1.01 25.00 2.71
N GLN A 156 0.08 25.72 2.45
CA GLN A 156 0.19 27.16 2.73
C GLN A 156 -0.78 27.99 1.87
N GLU A 157 -0.92 27.64 0.60
CA GLU A 157 -1.82 28.32 -0.34
C GLU A 157 -3.31 28.05 -0.08
N CYS A 158 -3.63 26.93 0.57
CA CYS A 158 -5.00 26.46 0.74
C CYS A 158 -5.31 26.07 2.19
N PRO A 159 -5.11 26.93 3.21
CA PRO A 159 -5.14 26.56 4.63
C PRO A 159 -6.50 25.98 5.12
N ASP A 160 -7.59 26.29 4.42
CA ASP A 160 -8.94 25.85 4.80
C ASP A 160 -9.34 24.47 4.25
N MET A 161 -8.54 23.88 3.36
CA MET A 161 -8.82 22.56 2.77
C MET A 161 -8.20 21.43 3.60
N GLU A 162 -8.90 20.33 3.86
CA GLU A 162 -8.24 19.15 4.42
C GLU A 162 -7.35 18.45 3.37
N LEU A 163 -6.11 18.14 3.71
CA LEU A 163 -5.18 17.44 2.82
C LEU A 163 -4.90 16.01 3.31
N GLU A 164 -4.99 15.04 2.41
CA GLU A 164 -4.69 13.62 2.64
C GLU A 164 -3.55 13.16 1.74
N VAL A 165 -2.53 12.54 2.32
CA VAL A 165 -1.31 12.08 1.61
C VAL A 165 -1.16 10.58 1.78
N PHE A 166 -0.91 9.86 0.68
CA PHE A 166 -0.55 8.45 0.78
C PHE A 166 0.85 8.30 1.36
N VAL A 167 1.00 7.39 2.32
CA VAL A 167 2.28 7.14 2.98
C VAL A 167 2.76 5.70 2.85
N HIS A 168 1.90 4.78 2.42
CA HIS A 168 2.26 3.37 2.27
C HIS A 168 1.42 2.67 1.19
N GLY A 169 2.02 1.70 0.50
CA GLY A 169 1.32 0.82 -0.44
C GLY A 169 1.74 0.98 -1.90
N ALA A 170 1.04 0.30 -2.80
CA ALA A 170 1.46 0.18 -4.21
C ALA A 170 1.56 1.55 -4.92
N LEU A 171 2.73 1.91 -5.45
CA LEU A 171 2.86 3.03 -6.40
C LEU A 171 2.41 2.61 -7.79
N CYS A 172 1.92 3.59 -8.55
CA CYS A 172 1.61 3.41 -9.96
C CYS A 172 2.78 3.92 -10.79
N ILE A 173 3.07 3.23 -11.90
CA ILE A 173 4.05 3.68 -12.91
C ILE A 173 3.51 4.80 -13.82
N ALA A 174 2.20 5.03 -13.77
CA ALA A 174 1.53 6.11 -14.48
C ALA A 174 0.98 7.12 -13.47
N TYR A 175 0.61 8.30 -13.96
CA TYR A 175 -0.05 9.33 -13.15
C TYR A 175 -1.19 8.69 -12.34
N SER A 176 -1.11 8.81 -11.02
CA SER A 176 -1.87 8.01 -10.08
C SER A 176 -3.36 8.05 -10.37
N GLY A 177 -3.91 6.87 -10.71
CA GLY A 177 -5.32 6.74 -11.06
C GLY A 177 -5.64 6.99 -12.54
N ARG A 178 -4.66 7.24 -13.41
CA ARG A 178 -4.83 7.36 -14.86
C ARG A 178 -3.81 6.47 -15.56
N CYS A 179 -4.20 5.22 -15.78
CA CYS A 179 -3.38 4.23 -16.47
C CYS A 179 -4.18 3.66 -17.64
N LEU A 180 -3.56 3.37 -18.78
CA LEU A 180 -4.21 2.68 -19.91
C LEU A 180 -3.70 1.25 -20.11
N LEU A 181 -2.64 0.85 -19.39
CA LEU A 181 -1.95 -0.41 -19.57
C LEU A 181 -2.89 -1.62 -19.42
N SER A 182 -3.69 -1.67 -18.34
CA SER A 182 -4.66 -2.76 -18.14
C SER A 182 -5.72 -2.82 -19.24
N GLY A 183 -6.15 -1.67 -19.75
CA GLY A 183 -7.12 -1.58 -20.85
C GLY A 183 -6.53 -2.12 -22.14
N TYR A 184 -5.32 -1.69 -22.47
CA TYR A 184 -4.59 -2.10 -23.65
C TYR A 184 -4.27 -3.61 -23.63
N PHE A 185 -3.64 -4.11 -22.57
CA PHE A 185 -3.23 -5.52 -22.50
C PHE A 185 -4.41 -6.46 -22.27
N ASN A 186 -5.31 -6.13 -21.33
CA ASN A 186 -6.30 -7.10 -20.83
C ASN A 186 -7.73 -6.80 -21.26
N ARG A 187 -7.94 -5.76 -22.09
CA ARG A 187 -9.28 -5.25 -22.42
C ARG A 187 -10.09 -4.92 -21.15
N ARG A 188 -9.40 -4.52 -20.09
CA ARG A 188 -9.96 -4.22 -18.77
C ARG A 188 -9.59 -2.81 -18.36
N ASP A 189 -10.55 -1.90 -18.46
CA ASP A 189 -10.35 -0.50 -18.12
C ASP A 189 -10.03 -0.31 -16.62
N PRO A 190 -8.80 0.12 -16.28
CA PRO A 190 -8.42 0.37 -14.90
C PRO A 190 -9.16 1.56 -14.28
N ASN A 191 -9.65 2.53 -15.08
CA ASN A 191 -10.41 3.70 -14.61
C ASN A 191 -11.85 3.36 -14.21
N GLN A 192 -12.31 2.15 -14.58
CA GLN A 192 -13.59 1.56 -14.17
C GLN A 192 -13.43 0.52 -13.06
N GLY A 193 -12.24 0.40 -12.47
CA GLY A 193 -11.96 -0.51 -11.37
C GLY A 193 -11.68 -1.95 -11.75
N THR A 194 -11.27 -2.18 -13.00
CA THR A 194 -10.93 -3.53 -13.50
C THR A 194 -9.43 -3.74 -13.71
N CYS A 195 -8.59 -2.86 -13.14
CA CYS A 195 -7.14 -2.94 -13.23
C CYS A 195 -6.62 -4.35 -12.86
N THR A 196 -5.86 -4.97 -13.76
CA THR A 196 -5.19 -6.27 -13.53
C THR A 196 -3.79 -6.13 -12.94
N ASN A 197 -3.33 -4.90 -12.68
CA ASN A 197 -1.95 -4.59 -12.32
C ASN A 197 -0.97 -5.14 -13.38
N ALA A 198 -1.23 -4.88 -14.67
CA ALA A 198 -0.34 -5.30 -15.75
C ALA A 198 1.10 -4.83 -15.52
N CYS A 199 1.29 -3.60 -15.01
CA CYS A 199 2.59 -3.06 -14.63
C CYS A 199 3.39 -3.82 -13.55
N ARG A 200 2.85 -4.94 -13.10
CA ARG A 200 3.37 -5.78 -12.03
C ARG A 200 3.58 -7.23 -12.46
N TRP A 201 3.42 -7.56 -13.74
CA TRP A 201 3.67 -8.90 -14.26
C TRP A 201 5.16 -9.18 -14.43
N ASN A 202 5.50 -10.46 -14.62
CA ASN A 202 6.86 -10.87 -14.94
C ASN A 202 7.10 -10.65 -16.44
N TYR A 203 8.09 -9.79 -16.75
CA TYR A 203 8.46 -9.44 -18.11
C TYR A 203 9.87 -9.93 -18.40
N LYS A 204 10.08 -10.53 -19.58
CA LYS A 204 11.38 -10.90 -20.16
C LYS A 204 11.80 -9.84 -21.15
N THR A 205 13.08 -9.53 -21.26
CA THR A 205 13.61 -8.55 -22.23
C THR A 205 14.20 -9.24 -23.46
N HIS A 206 13.98 -8.64 -24.62
CA HIS A 206 14.42 -9.09 -25.94
C HIS A 206 15.13 -7.95 -26.66
N ASP A 207 16.17 -8.28 -27.44
CA ASP A 207 16.80 -7.32 -28.34
C ASP A 207 15.82 -6.92 -29.44
N ALA A 208 15.92 -5.66 -29.87
CA ALA A 208 15.14 -5.14 -30.98
C ALA A 208 16.01 -4.32 -31.93
N ASP A 209 15.73 -4.45 -33.22
CA ASP A 209 16.15 -3.49 -34.25
C ASP A 209 15.06 -2.41 -34.39
N VAL A 210 15.40 -1.27 -34.99
CA VAL A 210 14.43 -0.22 -35.32
C VAL A 210 14.19 -0.29 -36.82
N ASP A 211 12.92 -0.42 -37.24
CA ASP A 211 12.55 -0.31 -38.64
C ASP A 211 12.97 1.08 -39.16
N PRO A 212 13.87 1.17 -40.14
CA PRO A 212 14.40 2.44 -40.60
C PRO A 212 13.36 3.31 -41.35
N ASN A 213 12.20 2.74 -41.71
CA ASN A 213 11.13 3.44 -42.43
C ASN A 213 9.98 3.85 -41.50
N THR A 214 9.70 3.09 -40.45
CA THR A 214 8.56 3.34 -39.55
C THR A 214 8.96 3.79 -38.15
N GLY A 215 10.21 3.56 -37.75
CA GLY A 215 10.69 3.80 -36.38
C GLY A 215 10.17 2.77 -35.36
N GLU A 216 9.50 1.71 -35.81
CA GLU A 216 8.96 0.68 -34.93
C GLU A 216 10.02 -0.34 -34.50
N ALA A 217 9.89 -0.87 -33.28
CA ALA A 217 10.80 -1.88 -32.74
C ALA A 217 10.51 -3.26 -33.33
N LEU A 218 11.49 -3.85 -34.02
CA LEU A 218 11.45 -5.18 -34.62
C LEU A 218 12.22 -6.17 -33.75
N ALA A 219 11.58 -7.28 -33.39
CA ALA A 219 12.19 -8.29 -32.55
C ALA A 219 13.38 -8.99 -33.21
N ARG A 220 14.53 -9.05 -32.51
CA ARG A 220 15.54 -10.07 -32.82
C ARG A 220 15.12 -11.37 -32.16
N GLY A 221 15.09 -12.45 -32.92
CA GLY A 221 14.76 -13.79 -32.43
C GLY A 221 15.83 -14.30 -31.47
N GLY A 222 15.76 -13.89 -30.20
CA GLY A 222 16.65 -14.32 -29.13
C GLY A 222 16.41 -13.53 -27.84
N GLN A 223 16.40 -14.22 -26.71
CA GLN A 223 16.49 -13.59 -25.39
C GLN A 223 17.91 -13.00 -25.27
N LEU A 224 18.05 -11.79 -24.72
CA LEU A 224 19.35 -11.13 -24.52
C LEU A 224 20.35 -12.10 -23.85
N GLN A 225 21.42 -12.49 -24.57
CA GLN A 225 22.49 -13.33 -24.03
C GLN A 225 23.68 -12.46 -23.63
N GLY A 226 24.19 -12.65 -22.40
CA GLY A 226 25.41 -11.99 -21.94
C GLY A 226 25.23 -10.64 -21.24
N PHE A 227 24.00 -10.16 -21.06
CA PHE A 227 23.74 -8.99 -20.23
C PHE A 227 23.70 -9.39 -18.75
N ASN A 228 24.75 -9.05 -18.01
CA ASN A 228 24.82 -9.30 -16.58
C ASN A 228 24.64 -7.98 -15.82
N PHE A 229 23.48 -7.82 -15.18
CA PHE A 229 23.12 -6.62 -14.42
C PHE A 229 24.15 -6.26 -13.34
N SER A 230 24.79 -7.26 -12.71
CA SER A 230 25.78 -6.98 -11.66
C SER A 230 27.13 -6.49 -12.22
N ALA A 231 27.57 -6.99 -13.37
CA ALA A 231 28.85 -6.58 -13.99
C ALA A 231 28.79 -5.16 -14.58
N GLU A 232 27.65 -4.76 -15.15
CA GLU A 232 27.43 -3.41 -15.68
C GLU A 232 27.22 -2.38 -14.55
N ALA A 233 26.66 -2.79 -13.41
CA ALA A 233 26.48 -1.95 -12.23
C ALA A 233 27.81 -1.61 -11.53
N GLU A 234 28.72 -2.57 -11.42
CA GLU A 234 30.09 -2.34 -10.91
C GLU A 234 30.86 -1.32 -11.76
N ALA A 235 30.64 -1.30 -13.08
CA ALA A 235 31.23 -0.30 -13.98
C ALA A 235 30.58 1.09 -13.83
N ALA A 236 29.30 1.16 -13.45
CA ALA A 236 28.55 2.40 -13.27
C ALA A 236 28.82 3.09 -11.93
N GLU A 237 29.15 2.34 -10.86
CA GLU A 237 29.47 2.89 -9.53
C GLU A 237 30.71 3.80 -9.51
N GLN A 238 31.58 3.73 -10.53
CA GLN A 238 32.75 4.62 -10.66
C GLN A 238 32.42 6.01 -11.24
N SER A 239 31.16 6.27 -11.63
CA SER A 239 30.74 7.55 -12.22
C SER A 239 29.93 8.38 -11.25
N THR A 240 30.59 9.33 -10.59
CA THR A 240 29.94 10.34 -9.74
C THR A 240 29.15 11.34 -10.58
N CYS A 241 27.96 11.72 -10.11
CA CYS A 241 27.06 12.67 -10.76
C CYS A 241 27.76 13.97 -11.20
N GLY A 242 28.05 14.09 -12.49
CA GLY A 242 28.56 15.30 -13.14
C GLY A 242 29.04 14.97 -14.56
N ASN A 243 28.29 15.40 -15.58
CA ASN A 243 28.61 15.25 -17.02
C ASN A 243 29.08 13.85 -17.47
N GLY A 244 28.65 12.77 -16.80
CA GLY A 244 28.98 11.41 -17.21
C GLY A 244 28.44 11.11 -18.61
N GLN A 245 29.29 10.63 -19.52
CA GLN A 245 28.84 10.20 -20.85
C GLN A 245 27.81 9.08 -20.72
N ARG A 246 26.66 9.28 -21.37
CA ARG A 246 25.57 8.29 -21.45
C ARG A 246 26.12 6.96 -22.00
N HIS A 247 25.77 5.85 -21.35
CA HIS A 247 26.22 4.53 -21.80
C HIS A 247 25.61 4.21 -23.19
N PRO A 248 26.40 3.78 -24.19
CA PRO A 248 25.89 3.59 -25.56
C PRO A 248 24.73 2.60 -25.70
N SER A 249 24.58 1.67 -24.74
CA SER A 249 23.45 0.73 -24.72
C SER A 249 22.12 1.38 -24.31
N ALA A 250 22.15 2.53 -23.62
CA ALA A 250 20.94 3.28 -23.26
C ALA A 250 20.29 4.00 -24.46
N ASP A 251 20.99 4.09 -25.59
CA ASP A 251 20.45 4.61 -26.86
C ASP A 251 19.69 3.55 -27.67
N LYS A 252 19.65 2.30 -27.19
CA LYS A 252 19.01 1.19 -27.90
C LYS A 252 17.54 1.04 -27.49
N VAL A 253 16.73 0.60 -28.45
CA VAL A 253 15.34 0.22 -28.21
C VAL A 253 15.30 -1.25 -27.82
N TYR A 254 14.58 -1.57 -26.74
CA TYR A 254 14.40 -2.94 -26.27
C TYR A 254 12.93 -3.34 -26.35
N LEU A 255 12.66 -4.64 -26.41
CA LEU A 255 11.31 -5.18 -26.31
C LEU A 255 11.15 -5.98 -25.01
N ILE A 256 9.95 -5.96 -24.42
CA ILE A 256 9.56 -6.86 -23.33
C ILE A 256 8.46 -7.82 -23.77
N GLU A 257 8.56 -9.05 -23.29
CA GLU A 257 7.59 -10.14 -23.45
C GLU A 257 7.04 -10.53 -22.08
N GLU A 258 5.74 -10.79 -21.97
CA GLU A 258 5.14 -11.33 -20.74
C GLU A 258 5.07 -12.86 -20.80
N GLU A 259 5.31 -13.53 -19.68
CA GLU A 259 5.40 -15.00 -19.60
C GLU A 259 4.13 -15.72 -20.09
N GLY A 260 2.95 -15.16 -19.82
CA GLY A 260 1.66 -15.67 -20.29
C GLY A 260 1.28 -15.32 -21.73
N ARG A 261 2.11 -14.57 -22.47
CA ARG A 261 1.84 -14.16 -23.87
C ARG A 261 3.07 -14.27 -24.79
N PRO A 262 3.50 -15.51 -25.10
CA PRO A 262 4.61 -15.72 -26.03
C PRO A 262 4.33 -15.09 -27.40
N GLY A 263 5.27 -14.30 -27.92
CA GLY A 263 5.23 -13.61 -29.20
C GLY A 263 4.63 -12.20 -29.19
N GLN A 264 4.14 -11.70 -28.04
CA GLN A 264 3.61 -10.33 -27.93
C GLN A 264 4.61 -9.38 -27.27
N LEU A 265 5.41 -8.73 -28.11
CA LEU A 265 6.52 -7.87 -27.69
C LEU A 265 6.08 -6.40 -27.57
N MET A 266 6.57 -5.70 -26.53
CA MET A 266 6.26 -4.30 -26.26
C MET A 266 7.53 -3.45 -26.15
N PRO A 267 7.60 -2.26 -26.74
CA PRO A 267 8.80 -1.42 -26.71
C PRO A 267 9.05 -0.81 -25.32
N ILE A 268 10.33 -0.79 -24.96
CA ILE A 268 10.93 0.02 -23.91
C ILE A 268 11.63 1.20 -24.58
N MET A 269 11.43 2.39 -24.03
CA MET A 269 12.10 3.61 -24.49
C MET A 269 12.70 4.36 -23.31
N GLU A 270 13.75 5.14 -23.57
CA GLU A 270 14.36 6.06 -22.62
C GLU A 270 14.57 7.42 -23.30
N ASP A 271 14.10 8.49 -22.68
CA ASP A 271 14.30 9.86 -23.13
C ASP A 271 15.01 10.71 -22.05
N GLU A 272 15.19 12.01 -22.31
CA GLU A 272 15.79 12.98 -21.36
C GLU A 272 15.06 13.07 -20.01
N HIS A 273 13.86 12.47 -19.90
CA HIS A 273 13.03 12.42 -18.70
C HIS A 273 13.01 11.03 -18.01
N GLY A 274 13.56 9.98 -18.63
CA GLY A 274 13.86 8.69 -18.00
C GLY A 274 13.47 7.44 -18.82
N THR A 275 13.74 6.27 -18.24
CA THR A 275 13.45 4.94 -18.83
C THR A 275 12.02 4.49 -18.51
N TYR A 276 11.24 4.13 -19.53
CA TYR A 276 9.87 3.66 -19.36
C TYR A 276 9.82 2.12 -19.32
N ILE A 277 9.94 1.52 -18.12
CA ILE A 277 9.87 0.05 -17.89
C ILE A 277 9.07 -0.32 -16.64
N MET A 278 8.19 -1.30 -16.77
CA MET A 278 7.24 -1.79 -15.77
C MET A 278 7.82 -2.72 -14.68
N ASN A 279 8.30 -2.14 -13.56
CA ASN A 279 7.99 -2.60 -12.20
C ASN A 279 8.15 -1.41 -11.23
N SER A 280 7.04 -0.96 -10.62
CA SER A 280 7.07 0.13 -9.64
C SER A 280 7.21 -0.42 -8.22
N LYS A 281 8.20 0.06 -7.47
CA LYS A 281 8.38 -0.20 -6.04
C LYS A 281 7.12 0.20 -5.24
N ASP A 282 6.97 -0.32 -4.04
CA ASP A 282 5.90 0.10 -3.12
C ASP A 282 6.32 1.38 -2.36
N LEU A 283 5.37 2.29 -2.10
CA LEU A 283 5.59 3.46 -1.26
C LEU A 283 5.79 3.05 0.20
N ARG A 284 6.81 3.60 0.84
CA ARG A 284 6.99 3.59 2.31
C ARG A 284 7.55 4.94 2.75
N ALA A 285 6.68 5.80 3.24
CA ALA A 285 7.01 7.14 3.71
C ALA A 285 7.01 7.26 5.25
N ILE A 286 7.27 6.17 5.98
CA ILE A 286 7.17 6.18 7.46
C ILE A 286 8.13 7.18 8.11
N GLU A 287 9.31 7.37 7.52
CA GLU A 287 10.32 8.36 7.93
C GLU A 287 9.85 9.81 7.73
N GLN A 288 8.86 10.02 6.86
CA GLN A 288 8.33 11.35 6.53
C GLN A 288 7.12 11.74 7.38
N VAL A 289 6.63 10.87 8.26
CA VAL A 289 5.46 11.10 9.11
C VAL A 289 5.62 12.36 9.96
N GLU A 290 6.80 12.59 10.53
CA GLU A 290 7.09 13.79 11.32
C GLU A 290 6.97 15.07 10.48
N LYS A 291 7.57 15.08 9.28
CA LYS A 291 7.51 16.24 8.38
C LYS A 291 6.09 16.50 7.91
N LEU A 292 5.34 15.47 7.51
CA LEU A 292 3.93 15.59 7.10
C LEU A 292 3.04 16.12 8.24
N THR A 293 3.30 15.68 9.47
CA THR A 293 2.62 16.18 10.68
C THR A 293 2.94 17.66 10.92
N LYS A 294 4.20 18.06 10.76
CA LYS A 294 4.65 19.47 10.88
C LYS A 294 4.06 20.37 9.79
N ILE A 295 3.95 19.87 8.55
CA ILE A 295 3.27 20.58 7.45
C ILE A 295 1.80 20.83 7.82
N GLY A 296 1.17 19.97 8.62
CA GLY A 296 -0.26 20.07 8.93
C GLY A 296 -1.11 19.35 7.89
N VAL A 297 -0.61 18.22 7.37
CA VAL A 297 -1.43 17.25 6.62
C VAL A 297 -2.48 16.66 7.57
N ASP A 298 -3.75 16.63 7.15
CA ASP A 298 -4.87 16.23 8.00
C ASP A 298 -5.06 14.72 8.10
N SER A 299 -4.63 13.99 7.07
CA SER A 299 -4.80 12.53 7.00
C SER A 299 -3.63 11.84 6.30
N LEU A 300 -3.12 10.77 6.91
CA LEU A 300 -2.14 9.86 6.33
C LEU A 300 -2.86 8.59 5.87
N LYS A 301 -2.70 8.26 4.58
CA LYS A 301 -3.42 7.16 3.95
C LYS A 301 -2.53 5.99 3.61
N ILE A 302 -2.99 4.80 3.95
CA ILE A 302 -2.37 3.53 3.53
C ILE A 302 -3.20 2.94 2.38
N GLU A 303 -2.55 2.50 1.30
CA GLU A 303 -3.21 1.71 0.25
C GLU A 303 -2.93 0.21 0.43
N GLY A 304 -3.93 -0.61 0.15
CA GLY A 304 -3.81 -2.06 0.34
C GLY A 304 -5.13 -2.81 0.47
N ARG A 305 -6.22 -2.38 -0.17
CA ARG A 305 -7.55 -3.05 -0.04
C ARG A 305 -7.54 -4.56 -0.26
N THR A 306 -6.66 -5.06 -1.14
CA THR A 306 -6.53 -6.48 -1.46
C THR A 306 -5.45 -7.19 -0.65
N LYS A 307 -4.76 -6.49 0.26
CA LYS A 307 -3.67 -7.05 1.07
C LYS A 307 -4.23 -7.90 2.22
N SER A 308 -3.36 -8.68 2.86
CA SER A 308 -3.71 -9.60 3.93
C SER A 308 -4.12 -8.88 5.22
N LEU A 309 -4.74 -9.61 6.16
CA LEU A 309 -5.02 -9.11 7.50
C LEU A 309 -3.74 -8.64 8.20
N TYR A 310 -2.66 -9.43 8.07
CA TYR A 310 -1.32 -9.10 8.59
C TYR A 310 -0.79 -7.77 8.08
N TYR A 311 -0.96 -7.48 6.78
CA TYR A 311 -0.56 -6.19 6.22
C TYR A 311 -1.31 -5.03 6.87
N VAL A 312 -2.64 -5.15 7.02
CA VAL A 312 -3.48 -4.11 7.62
C VAL A 312 -3.09 -3.87 9.09
N ALA A 313 -2.93 -4.94 9.87
CA ALA A 313 -2.55 -4.84 11.28
C ALA A 313 -1.17 -4.20 11.47
N ARG A 314 -0.15 -4.68 10.76
CA ARG A 314 1.22 -4.17 10.88
C ARG A 314 1.32 -2.71 10.43
N THR A 315 0.76 -2.40 9.26
CA THR A 315 0.81 -1.01 8.77
C THR A 315 0.05 -0.06 9.70
N ALA A 316 -1.11 -0.44 10.25
CA ALA A 316 -1.81 0.36 11.25
C ALA A 316 -0.95 0.61 12.49
N GLN A 317 -0.43 -0.45 13.10
CA GLN A 317 0.31 -0.37 14.36
C GLN A 317 1.60 0.44 14.24
N THR A 318 2.35 0.24 13.14
CA THR A 318 3.64 0.90 12.93
C THR A 318 3.45 2.38 12.58
N TYR A 319 2.49 2.73 11.70
CA TYR A 319 2.21 4.14 11.40
C TYR A 319 1.55 4.88 12.57
N ARG A 320 0.72 4.21 13.38
CA ARG A 320 0.18 4.81 14.60
C ARG A 320 1.30 5.24 15.54
N ARG A 321 2.25 4.35 15.84
CA ARG A 321 3.41 4.69 16.68
C ARG A 321 4.23 5.84 16.09
N ALA A 322 4.47 5.84 14.78
CA ALA A 322 5.18 6.94 14.12
C ALA A 322 4.44 8.29 14.27
N ILE A 323 3.11 8.30 14.16
CA ILE A 323 2.29 9.50 14.38
C ILE A 323 2.37 9.94 15.84
N ASP A 324 2.21 9.01 16.78
CA ASP A 324 2.22 9.32 18.21
C ASP A 324 3.60 9.83 18.67
N ASP A 325 4.69 9.30 18.11
CA ASP A 325 6.05 9.79 18.31
C ASP A 325 6.22 11.20 17.76
N ALA A 326 5.78 11.45 16.52
CA ALA A 326 5.87 12.77 15.88
C ALA A 326 5.08 13.85 16.65
N VAL A 327 3.86 13.54 17.09
CA VAL A 327 2.99 14.45 17.86
C VAL A 327 3.59 14.75 19.23
N ALA A 328 4.21 13.76 19.87
CA ALA A 328 4.89 13.92 21.15
C ALA A 328 6.27 14.59 21.03
N GLY A 329 6.75 14.86 19.81
CA GLY A 329 8.09 15.42 19.58
C GLY A 329 9.22 14.43 19.90
N ARG A 330 8.95 13.12 19.91
CA ARG A 330 9.97 12.08 20.07
C ARG A 330 10.73 11.89 18.74
N PRO A 331 12.03 11.55 18.79
CA PRO A 331 12.79 11.24 17.59
C PRO A 331 12.19 10.02 16.88
N PHE A 332 12.33 9.97 15.56
CA PHE A 332 11.89 8.82 14.77
C PHE A 332 12.58 7.53 15.24
N ASN A 333 11.79 6.49 15.47
CA ASN A 333 12.29 5.16 15.83
C ASN A 333 12.63 4.33 14.57
N PRO A 334 13.92 4.06 14.28
CA PRO A 334 14.32 3.32 13.07
C PRO A 334 13.80 1.89 13.01
N ALA A 335 13.49 1.26 14.16
CA ALA A 335 12.96 -0.10 14.19
C ALA A 335 11.62 -0.23 13.42
N LEU A 336 10.86 0.87 13.33
CA LEU A 336 9.60 0.92 12.57
C LEU A 336 9.79 0.65 11.07
N ILE A 337 10.97 0.96 10.52
CA ILE A 337 11.30 0.64 9.13
C ILE A 337 11.38 -0.88 8.95
N THR A 338 12.18 -1.52 9.79
CA THR A 338 12.44 -2.97 9.71
C THR A 338 11.18 -3.79 9.97
N GLU A 339 10.28 -3.28 10.82
CA GLU A 339 8.99 -3.92 11.04
C GLU A 339 8.09 -4.00 9.79
N LEU A 340 8.22 -3.04 8.87
CA LEU A 340 7.50 -3.01 7.59
C LEU A 340 8.18 -3.87 6.52
N GLU A 341 9.49 -4.10 6.60
CA GLU A 341 10.23 -4.96 5.66
C GLU A 341 9.78 -6.42 5.70
N GLY A 342 9.22 -6.88 6.83
CA GLY A 342 8.58 -8.19 6.95
C GLY A 342 7.27 -8.35 6.16
N LEU A 343 6.77 -7.29 5.53
CA LEU A 343 5.59 -7.35 4.65
C LEU A 343 5.98 -7.71 3.22
N ALA A 344 5.14 -8.51 2.55
CA ALA A 344 5.31 -8.80 1.13
C ALA A 344 5.22 -7.51 0.27
N ASN A 345 6.37 -7.13 -0.31
CA ASN A 345 6.58 -5.89 -1.06
C ASN A 345 7.49 -6.12 -2.29
N ARG A 346 7.66 -5.13 -3.17
CA ARG A 346 8.48 -5.24 -4.39
C ARG A 346 9.71 -4.34 -4.37
N GLY A 347 10.29 -4.18 -3.18
CA GLY A 347 11.14 -3.06 -2.84
C GLY A 347 10.30 -1.86 -2.38
N TYR A 348 10.88 -1.07 -1.48
CA TYR A 348 10.29 0.16 -0.98
C TYR A 348 10.98 1.39 -1.56
N THR A 349 10.25 2.49 -1.67
CA THR A 349 10.76 3.81 -2.03
C THR A 349 9.96 4.89 -1.30
N SER A 350 10.57 6.05 -1.05
CA SER A 350 9.86 7.26 -0.60
C SER A 350 9.00 7.88 -1.72
N GLY A 351 9.10 7.35 -2.94
CA GLY A 351 8.34 7.83 -4.10
C GLY A 351 8.77 9.25 -4.47
N PHE A 352 7.81 10.10 -4.81
CA PHE A 352 8.08 11.48 -5.20
C PHE A 352 8.20 12.44 -4.03
N LEU A 353 7.92 11.99 -2.78
CA LEU A 353 8.00 12.83 -1.59
C LEU A 353 9.38 13.44 -1.40
N GLU A 354 10.43 12.76 -1.86
CA GLU A 354 11.80 13.26 -1.90
C GLU A 354 12.28 13.35 -3.36
N ARG A 355 12.68 14.55 -3.80
CA ARG A 355 13.24 14.76 -5.14
C ARG A 355 14.77 14.54 -5.11
N ARG A 356 15.21 13.27 -5.23
CA ARG A 356 16.52 12.74 -5.74
C ARG A 356 17.75 12.53 -4.80
N PRO A 357 18.73 11.63 -5.16
CA PRO A 357 19.01 11.08 -6.51
C PRO A 357 19.12 9.56 -6.75
N ALA A 358 18.65 9.18 -7.94
CA ALA A 358 19.12 8.19 -8.92
C ALA A 358 19.28 6.68 -8.60
N ASN A 359 19.78 6.25 -7.44
CA ASN A 359 20.21 4.83 -7.31
C ASN A 359 19.15 3.87 -6.72
N ASP A 360 18.06 4.38 -6.15
CA ASP A 360 17.14 3.55 -5.34
C ASP A 360 15.74 3.34 -5.94
N TYR A 361 15.52 3.68 -7.22
CA TYR A 361 14.17 3.65 -7.79
C TYR A 361 13.81 2.35 -8.52
N GLN A 362 14.78 1.48 -8.79
CA GLN A 362 14.60 0.18 -9.47
C GLN A 362 15.23 -0.93 -8.63
N ASN A 363 14.53 -2.07 -8.44
CA ASN A 363 15.13 -3.27 -7.85
C ASN A 363 15.85 -4.01 -8.97
N TYR A 364 17.16 -3.81 -9.13
CA TYR A 364 17.95 -4.57 -10.10
C TYR A 364 18.45 -5.91 -9.55
N GLU A 365 18.34 -6.16 -8.25
CA GLU A 365 18.96 -7.36 -7.65
C GLU A 365 17.98 -8.49 -7.30
N THR A 366 16.69 -8.21 -7.01
CA THR A 366 15.73 -9.27 -6.66
C THR A 366 14.29 -8.94 -7.09
N GLY A 367 13.70 -9.81 -7.92
CA GLY A 367 12.30 -9.74 -8.39
C GLY A 367 11.25 -10.25 -7.39
N HIS A 368 11.65 -10.59 -6.16
CA HIS A 368 10.81 -11.17 -5.12
C HIS A 368 11.06 -10.49 -3.77
N SER A 369 10.04 -10.46 -2.89
CA SER A 369 10.21 -10.04 -1.50
C SER A 369 11.15 -11.02 -0.79
N VAL A 370 12.40 -10.63 -0.53
CA VAL A 370 13.22 -11.34 0.46
C VAL A 370 12.74 -10.84 1.81
N ALA A 371 12.00 -11.68 2.54
CA ALA A 371 11.63 -11.39 3.92
C ALA A 371 12.91 -11.41 4.77
N THR A 372 13.55 -10.25 4.94
CA THR A 372 14.90 -10.13 5.51
C THR A 372 14.93 -10.35 7.02
N ARG A 373 13.81 -10.20 7.74
CA ARG A 373 13.78 -10.34 9.22
C ARG A 373 12.65 -11.17 9.82
N SER A 374 11.46 -11.16 9.22
CA SER A 374 10.33 -11.91 9.76
C SER A 374 9.38 -12.42 8.68
N GLN A 375 8.77 -13.56 8.93
CA GLN A 375 7.79 -14.20 8.07
C GLN A 375 6.48 -14.35 8.84
N PHE A 376 5.37 -13.87 8.30
CA PHE A 376 4.05 -14.13 8.89
C PHE A 376 3.72 -15.62 8.85
N VAL A 377 3.40 -16.24 9.99
CA VAL A 377 3.21 -17.69 10.09
C VAL A 377 1.85 -18.14 10.55
N GLY A 378 1.04 -17.29 11.20
CA GLY A 378 -0.30 -17.72 11.62
C GLY A 378 -1.13 -16.66 12.34
N GLU A 379 -2.38 -17.02 12.59
CA GLU A 379 -3.36 -16.19 13.29
C GLU A 379 -3.89 -16.95 14.51
N VAL A 380 -3.96 -16.31 15.66
CA VAL A 380 -4.60 -16.87 16.85
C VAL A 380 -6.11 -16.82 16.69
N LYS A 381 -6.77 -17.99 16.79
CA LYS A 381 -8.23 -18.13 16.67
C LYS A 381 -8.91 -18.15 18.03
N SER A 382 -8.30 -18.80 19.01
CA SER A 382 -8.81 -18.87 20.38
C SER A 382 -7.66 -19.02 21.38
N VAL A 383 -7.91 -18.67 22.64
CA VAL A 383 -6.98 -18.85 23.75
C VAL A 383 -7.73 -19.50 24.90
N ALA A 384 -7.23 -20.62 25.40
CA ALA A 384 -7.80 -21.35 26.53
C ALA A 384 -6.69 -22.04 27.32
N ASP A 385 -6.77 -22.00 28.65
CA ASP A 385 -5.86 -22.73 29.57
C ASP A 385 -4.36 -22.49 29.30
N GLY A 386 -3.98 -21.27 28.90
CA GLY A 386 -2.60 -20.90 28.58
C GLY A 386 -2.11 -21.36 27.21
N TRP A 387 -3.00 -21.89 26.36
CA TRP A 387 -2.70 -22.31 24.99
C TRP A 387 -3.46 -21.46 23.98
N ALA A 388 -2.74 -20.98 22.96
CA ALA A 388 -3.32 -20.35 21.78
C ALA A 388 -3.54 -21.38 20.68
N GLU A 389 -4.76 -21.48 20.17
CA GLU A 389 -5.05 -22.15 18.91
C GLU A 389 -4.63 -21.25 17.75
N VAL A 390 -3.68 -21.71 16.95
CA VAL A 390 -3.10 -20.98 15.82
C VAL A 390 -3.49 -21.66 14.51
N GLU A 391 -4.14 -20.89 13.63
CA GLU A 391 -4.30 -21.29 12.24
C GLU A 391 -3.05 -20.91 11.45
N THR A 392 -2.34 -21.92 10.97
CA THR A 392 -1.04 -21.76 10.32
C THR A 392 -1.19 -21.32 8.86
N LYS A 393 -0.35 -20.35 8.46
CA LYS A 393 -0.27 -19.83 7.08
C LYS A 393 1.07 -20.18 6.41
N ASN A 394 2.16 -20.15 7.17
CA ASN A 394 3.49 -20.53 6.70
C ASN A 394 4.18 -21.43 7.75
N ARG A 395 5.29 -22.04 7.37
CA ARG A 395 6.04 -22.97 8.21
C ARG A 395 6.71 -22.27 9.41
N PHE A 396 6.60 -22.88 10.59
CA PHE A 396 7.44 -22.58 11.77
C PHE A 396 7.62 -23.84 12.62
N ALA A 397 8.61 -23.83 13.50
CA ALA A 397 9.03 -24.98 14.28
C ALA A 397 9.32 -24.62 15.74
N VAL A 398 9.27 -25.64 16.60
CA VAL A 398 9.81 -25.56 17.96
C VAL A 398 11.29 -25.16 17.88
N GLY A 399 11.68 -24.22 18.73
CA GLY A 399 12.98 -23.56 18.75
C GLY A 399 13.01 -22.21 18.03
N ASP A 400 12.04 -21.92 17.15
CA ASP A 400 11.94 -20.62 16.46
C ASP A 400 11.59 -19.49 17.44
N TRP A 401 12.11 -18.29 17.16
CA TRP A 401 11.61 -17.07 17.79
C TRP A 401 10.38 -16.57 17.03
N ILE A 402 9.30 -16.34 17.76
CA ILE A 402 8.05 -15.80 17.22
C ILE A 402 7.71 -14.46 17.86
N GLU A 403 7.29 -13.51 17.04
CA GLU A 403 6.69 -12.25 17.43
C GLU A 403 5.17 -12.42 17.49
N ILE A 404 4.59 -12.28 18.68
CA ILE A 404 3.16 -12.18 18.93
C ILE A 404 2.78 -10.71 18.77
N ILE A 405 2.02 -10.41 17.73
CA ILE A 405 1.60 -9.06 17.36
C ILE A 405 0.16 -8.87 17.82
N HIS A 406 -0.02 -7.99 18.80
CA HIS A 406 -1.29 -7.79 19.47
C HIS A 406 -1.59 -6.29 19.65
N PRO A 407 -2.87 -5.86 19.62
CA PRO A 407 -3.27 -4.46 19.83
C PRO A 407 -2.67 -3.80 21.07
N GLN A 408 -2.46 -4.57 22.15
CA GLN A 408 -1.90 -4.05 23.41
C GLN A 408 -0.37 -4.00 23.45
N GLY A 409 0.32 -4.48 22.40
CA GLY A 409 1.78 -4.50 22.30
C GLY A 409 2.31 -5.81 21.74
N ASN A 410 3.49 -5.72 21.12
CA ASN A 410 4.17 -6.88 20.53
C ASN A 410 5.08 -7.54 21.54
N ARG A 411 5.23 -8.86 21.45
CA ARG A 411 6.06 -9.65 22.35
C ARG A 411 6.80 -10.72 21.57
N THR A 412 8.05 -10.93 21.91
CA THR A 412 8.89 -11.94 21.25
C THR A 412 9.12 -13.08 22.23
N VAL A 413 8.79 -14.30 21.83
CA VAL A 413 8.95 -15.50 22.64
C VAL A 413 9.64 -16.59 21.84
N ARG A 414 10.40 -17.44 22.51
CA ARG A 414 10.93 -18.67 21.92
C ARG A 414 9.85 -19.74 21.99
N LEU A 415 9.57 -20.40 20.87
CA LEU A 415 8.58 -21.47 20.85
C LEU A 415 9.20 -22.76 21.39
N ASP A 416 8.91 -23.12 22.65
CA ASP A 416 9.53 -24.29 23.28
C ASP A 416 8.75 -25.59 23.06
N VAL A 417 7.43 -25.51 22.89
CA VAL A 417 6.56 -26.67 22.66
C VAL A 417 5.38 -26.29 21.80
N MET A 418 4.90 -27.24 21.01
CA MET A 418 3.73 -27.10 20.15
C MET A 418 3.01 -28.45 20.07
N LYS A 419 1.68 -28.43 19.96
CA LYS A 419 0.86 -29.65 19.84
C LYS A 419 -0.15 -29.54 18.70
N ASN A 420 -0.55 -30.69 18.15
CA ASN A 420 -1.61 -30.77 17.15
C ASN A 420 -3.00 -30.79 17.81
N ALA A 421 -4.06 -30.95 16.98
CA ALA A 421 -5.44 -31.00 17.45
C ALA A 421 -5.75 -32.21 18.36
N ASP A 422 -5.00 -33.30 18.21
CA ASP A 422 -5.11 -34.50 19.05
C ASP A 422 -4.33 -34.38 20.39
N GLY A 423 -3.72 -33.21 20.64
CA GLY A 423 -2.91 -32.94 21.82
C GLY A 423 -1.51 -33.58 21.79
N GLN A 424 -1.11 -34.18 20.68
CA GLN A 424 0.21 -34.79 20.53
C GLN A 424 1.27 -33.73 20.25
N PRO A 425 2.46 -33.81 20.87
CA PRO A 425 3.57 -32.91 20.57
C PRO A 425 3.97 -32.98 19.10
N ILE A 426 4.23 -31.82 18.50
CA ILE A 426 4.74 -31.69 17.14
C ILE A 426 5.88 -30.67 17.11
N ASP A 427 6.92 -30.95 16.34
CA ASP A 427 8.07 -30.04 16.23
C ASP A 427 7.89 -29.01 15.12
N VAL A 428 7.09 -29.31 14.10
CA VAL A 428 6.97 -28.47 12.90
C VAL A 428 5.51 -28.29 12.50
N ALA A 429 5.10 -27.03 12.38
CA ALA A 429 3.89 -26.64 11.70
C ALA A 429 4.22 -26.46 10.21
N ALA A 430 3.82 -27.40 9.35
CA ALA A 430 4.16 -27.39 7.92
C ALA A 430 3.44 -26.26 7.12
N GLY A 431 2.32 -25.76 7.65
CA GLY A 431 1.50 -24.69 7.07
C GLY A 431 0.32 -25.18 6.20
N ASN A 432 -0.76 -24.39 6.24
CA ASN A 432 -1.82 -24.19 5.23
C ASN A 432 -3.03 -25.18 5.11
N PRO A 433 -4.21 -24.82 5.66
CA PRO A 433 -4.41 -24.46 7.05
C PRO A 433 -4.31 -25.71 7.92
N LEU A 434 -3.30 -25.76 8.77
CA LEU A 434 -3.20 -26.68 9.90
C LEU A 434 -3.50 -25.90 11.18
N ARG A 435 -4.22 -26.50 12.14
CA ARG A 435 -4.41 -25.93 13.48
C ARG A 435 -3.38 -26.53 14.43
N VAL A 436 -2.67 -25.66 15.13
CA VAL A 436 -1.67 -26.04 16.14
C VAL A 436 -1.92 -25.25 17.42
N TRP A 437 -1.49 -25.78 18.55
CA TRP A 437 -1.59 -25.12 19.83
C TRP A 437 -0.20 -24.82 20.34
N ILE A 438 0.04 -23.57 20.70
CA ILE A 438 1.29 -23.11 21.29
C ILE A 438 1.02 -22.53 22.68
N PRO A 439 1.94 -22.68 23.65
CA PRO A 439 1.81 -22.00 24.93
C PRO A 439 1.90 -20.49 24.71
N ILE A 440 1.07 -19.74 25.40
CA ILE A 440 1.12 -18.28 25.36
C ILE A 440 0.83 -17.71 26.74
N GLU A 441 1.74 -16.86 27.20
CA GLU A 441 1.50 -16.04 28.38
C GLU A 441 0.87 -14.73 27.94
N GLY A 442 0.02 -14.12 28.77
CA GLY A 442 -0.60 -12.81 28.51
C GLY A 442 -1.58 -12.74 27.32
N PRO A 443 -2.06 -11.54 26.96
CA PRO A 443 -3.08 -11.34 25.93
C PRO A 443 -2.63 -11.79 24.55
N ALA A 444 -3.45 -12.62 23.90
CA ALA A 444 -3.17 -13.14 22.56
C ALA A 444 -4.43 -13.35 21.71
N ASP A 445 -5.61 -12.91 22.20
CA ASP A 445 -6.83 -13.00 21.42
C ASP A 445 -6.68 -12.20 20.12
N ARG A 446 -6.97 -12.87 19.00
CA ARG A 446 -6.85 -12.28 17.64
C ARG A 446 -5.43 -11.77 17.30
N ALA A 447 -4.41 -12.22 18.04
CA ALA A 447 -3.03 -11.89 17.74
C ALA A 447 -2.58 -12.53 16.43
N LEU A 448 -1.60 -11.88 15.80
CA LEU A 448 -0.93 -12.37 14.60
C LEU A 448 0.47 -12.85 14.98
N ILE A 449 0.95 -13.90 14.33
CA ILE A 449 2.24 -14.51 14.66
C ILE A 449 3.17 -14.36 13.46
N ALA A 450 4.36 -13.81 13.69
CA ALA A 450 5.45 -13.79 12.73
C ALA A 450 6.66 -14.54 13.29
N ARG A 451 7.28 -15.41 12.49
CA ARG A 451 8.56 -16.05 12.81
C ARG A 451 9.69 -15.09 12.49
N LEU A 452 10.61 -14.88 13.41
CA LEU A 452 11.84 -14.11 13.18
C LEU A 452 12.89 -14.99 12.49
N THR A 453 13.65 -14.45 11.55
CA THR A 453 14.76 -15.15 10.88
C THR A 453 16.02 -15.19 11.73
N GLU A 454 16.16 -14.26 12.68
CA GLU A 454 17.26 -14.15 13.62
C GLU A 454 16.73 -14.04 15.05
N ALA A 455 17.52 -14.48 16.03
CA ALA A 455 17.21 -14.28 17.43
C ALA A 455 17.17 -12.77 17.76
N PRO A 456 16.22 -12.31 18.61
CA PRO A 456 16.23 -10.93 19.06
C PRO A 456 17.57 -10.63 19.76
N ALA A 457 18.17 -9.48 19.45
CA ALA A 457 19.32 -8.99 20.19
C ALA A 457 18.90 -8.89 21.66
N MET A 458 19.55 -9.66 22.54
CA MET A 458 19.30 -9.57 23.98
C MET A 458 19.54 -8.12 24.37
N MET A 459 18.54 -7.45 24.96
CA MET A 459 18.80 -6.23 25.73
C MET A 459 19.85 -6.63 26.76
N GLN A 460 21.07 -6.10 26.60
CA GLN A 460 22.03 -6.12 27.70
C GLN A 460 21.32 -5.43 28.86
N THR A 461 20.94 -6.21 29.87
CA THR A 461 20.65 -5.67 31.17
C THR A 461 21.96 -5.03 31.62
N ASP A 462 21.98 -3.70 31.73
CA ASP A 462 22.94 -3.00 32.56
C ASP A 462 22.69 -3.49 33.99
N ASP A 463 23.26 -4.65 34.33
CA ASP A 463 23.48 -5.07 35.71
C ASP A 463 24.61 -4.18 36.24
N GLY A 464 24.25 -2.94 36.53
CA GLY A 464 25.00 -2.07 37.42
C GLY A 464 25.02 -2.70 38.81
N GLY A 465 25.99 -3.59 39.04
CA GLY A 465 26.41 -4.03 40.36
C GLY A 465 27.21 -2.93 41.09
N PRO A 466 27.19 -2.96 42.43
CA PRO A 466 27.27 -1.80 43.33
C PRO A 466 28.60 -1.03 43.37
#